data_AF-A0AAU4V248-F1
#
_entry.id   AF-A0AAU4V248-F1
#
_cell.length_a   1.000
_cell.length_b   1.000
_cell.length_c   1.000
_cell.angle_alpha   90.00
_cell.angle_beta   90.00
_cell.angle_gamma   90.00
#
_symmetry.space_group_name_H-M   'P 1'
#
loop_
_entity.id
_entity.type
_entity.pdbx_description
1 polymer ?
#
loop_
_entity_poly.entity_id
_entity_poly.type
_entity_poly.pdbx_seq_one_letter_code
_entity_poly.pdbx_strand_id
1 'polypeptide(L)'
;MAPGTFAVDPDPSGPPYVLDESSGLLVESGPSRTVVLNPGDGIGLEEHPDVAMRRGYCCGMDGEWGPNLVCRCGAVIATVHSDCYQVQELRLQPGAVERSD
;
A
#
# COMPACT_ATOMS: atom_id res chain seq x y z
N MET A 1 -3.04 -11.46 -5.73
CA MET A 1 -1.81 -12.23 -6.06
C MET A 1 -1.77 -13.53 -5.26
N ALA A 2 -1.13 -14.60 -5.76
CA ALA A 2 -1.11 -15.89 -5.05
C ALA A 2 -0.30 -15.80 -3.74
N PRO A 3 -0.74 -16.41 -2.63
CA PRO A 3 0.03 -16.44 -1.38
C PRO A 3 1.45 -17.00 -1.58
N GLY A 4 2.43 -16.43 -0.89
CA GLY A 4 3.83 -16.83 -0.97
C GLY A 4 4.55 -16.37 -2.25
N THR A 5 3.96 -15.46 -3.01
CA THR A 5 4.58 -14.85 -4.20
C THR A 5 4.61 -13.34 -4.08
N PHE A 6 5.50 -12.69 -4.84
CA PHE A 6 5.57 -11.24 -4.91
C PHE A 6 5.80 -10.74 -6.33
N ALA A 7 5.41 -9.49 -6.57
CA ALA A 7 5.72 -8.76 -7.78
C ALA A 7 6.26 -7.37 -7.42
N VAL A 8 7.06 -6.78 -8.30
CA VAL A 8 7.46 -5.37 -8.19
C VAL A 8 6.69 -4.61 -9.25
N ASP A 9 5.80 -3.73 -8.82
CA ASP A 9 4.97 -2.93 -9.71
C ASP A 9 5.74 -1.68 -10.14
N PRO A 10 6.09 -1.51 -11.43
CA PRO A 10 6.90 -0.37 -11.87
C PRO A 10 6.17 0.97 -11.73
N ASP A 11 4.85 0.99 -11.68
CA ASP A 11 4.07 2.22 -11.72
C ASP A 11 3.99 2.90 -10.34
N PRO A 12 3.83 4.23 -10.29
CA PRO A 12 3.48 4.95 -9.06
C PRO A 12 2.20 4.38 -8.44
N SER A 13 2.16 4.30 -7.11
CA SER A 13 0.93 3.87 -6.43
C SER A 13 0.62 4.70 -5.17
N GLY A 14 -0.66 4.99 -4.98
CA GLY A 14 -1.19 5.77 -3.87
C GLY A 14 -0.82 7.26 -3.90
N PRO A 15 -0.92 7.96 -2.76
CA PRO A 15 -0.66 9.39 -2.67
C PRO A 15 0.84 9.75 -2.79
N PRO A 16 1.17 10.99 -3.20
CA PRO A 16 0.23 12.07 -3.51
C PRO A 16 -0.54 11.81 -4.81
N TYR A 17 -1.79 12.27 -4.86
CA TYR A 17 -2.58 12.27 -6.08
C TYR A 17 -2.36 13.60 -6.80
N VAL A 18 -1.99 13.54 -8.08
CA VAL A 18 -1.67 14.73 -8.89
C VAL A 18 -2.64 14.84 -10.05
N LEU A 19 -2.99 16.07 -10.44
CA LEU A 19 -3.82 16.29 -11.61
C LEU A 19 -3.02 15.99 -12.88
N ASP A 20 -3.46 15.00 -13.63
CA ASP A 20 -2.99 14.81 -15.00
C ASP A 20 -3.76 15.76 -15.91
N GLU A 21 -3.10 16.84 -16.33
CA GLU A 21 -3.68 17.89 -17.19
C GLU A 21 -4.24 17.34 -18.52
N SER A 22 -3.74 16.20 -18.99
CA SER A 22 -4.17 15.62 -20.27
C SER A 22 -5.53 14.91 -20.17
N SER A 23 -5.78 14.20 -19.07
CA SER A 23 -7.05 13.51 -18.81
C SER A 23 -8.02 14.33 -17.96
N GLY A 24 -7.52 15.33 -17.22
CA GLY A 24 -8.30 16.07 -16.22
C GLY A 24 -8.62 15.23 -14.97
N LEU A 25 -7.97 14.09 -14.77
CA LEU A 25 -8.17 13.19 -13.63
C LEU A 25 -7.03 13.30 -12.62
N LEU A 26 -7.36 13.04 -11.35
CA LEU A 26 -6.33 12.79 -10.34
C LEU A 26 -5.75 11.39 -10.56
N VAL A 27 -4.44 11.31 -10.67
CA VAL A 27 -3.70 10.06 -10.85
C VAL A 27 -2.75 9.82 -9.69
N GLU A 28 -2.45 8.55 -9.43
CA GLU A 28 -1.49 8.15 -8.40
C GLU A 28 -0.08 8.64 -8.77
N SER A 29 0.60 9.28 -7.82
CA SER A 29 1.98 9.75 -7.96
C SER A 29 2.81 9.47 -6.71
N GLY A 30 2.38 8.48 -5.93
CA GLY A 30 3.18 7.90 -4.86
C GLY A 30 4.41 7.14 -5.36
N PRO A 31 5.09 6.41 -4.47
CA PRO A 31 6.31 5.69 -4.81
C PRO A 31 6.08 4.65 -5.91
N SER A 32 6.95 4.65 -6.92
CA SER A 32 7.03 3.58 -7.92
C SER A 32 7.81 2.38 -7.39
N ARG A 33 7.71 1.24 -8.07
CA ARG A 33 8.45 0.00 -7.71
C ARG A 33 8.04 -0.58 -6.35
N THR A 34 6.79 -0.39 -5.94
CA THR A 34 6.27 -1.02 -4.72
C THR A 34 6.28 -2.54 -4.85
N VAL A 35 6.54 -3.24 -3.73
CA VAL A 35 6.51 -4.70 -3.71
C VAL A 35 5.11 -5.13 -3.34
N VAL A 36 4.40 -5.69 -4.32
CA VAL A 36 3.04 -6.18 -4.16
C VAL A 36 3.11 -7.59 -3.57
N LEU A 37 2.29 -7.84 -2.55
CA LEU A 37 2.10 -9.07 -1.77
C LEU A 37 0.60 -9.46 -1.72
N ASN A 38 0.31 -10.73 -1.49
CA ASN A 38 -1.02 -11.11 -1.02
C ASN A 38 -1.24 -10.44 0.36
N PRO A 39 -2.43 -9.88 0.67
CA PRO A 39 -2.67 -9.28 1.99
C PRO A 39 -2.36 -10.22 3.17
N GLY A 40 -2.56 -11.53 3.01
CA GLY A 40 -2.26 -12.54 4.03
C GLY A 40 -0.77 -12.80 4.25
N ASP A 41 0.11 -12.35 3.34
CA ASP A 41 1.56 -12.54 3.46
C ASP A 41 2.23 -11.44 4.32
N GLY A 42 1.48 -10.41 4.75
CA GLY A 42 1.95 -9.33 5.64
C GLY A 42 2.10 -9.75 7.11
N ILE A 43 2.68 -10.93 7.36
CA ILE A 43 2.74 -11.54 8.70
C ILE A 43 3.58 -10.66 9.64
N GLY A 44 2.99 -10.31 10.79
CA GLY A 44 3.69 -9.55 11.84
C GLY A 44 3.73 -8.04 11.60
N LEU A 45 3.09 -7.55 10.53
CA LEU A 45 2.80 -6.13 10.37
C LEU A 45 1.65 -5.72 11.28
N GLU A 46 1.72 -4.50 11.77
CA GLU A 46 0.73 -3.91 12.67
C GLU A 46 0.06 -2.72 12.00
N GLU A 47 -1.15 -2.40 12.46
CA GLU A 47 -1.89 -1.23 12.01
C GLU A 47 -1.14 0.07 12.37
N HIS A 48 -1.10 1.04 11.45
CA HIS A 48 -0.49 2.34 11.70
C HIS A 48 -1.11 3.01 12.94
N PRO A 49 -0.33 3.55 13.90
CA PRO A 49 -0.90 4.07 15.15
C PRO A 49 -1.88 5.24 14.94
N ASP A 50 -1.61 6.09 13.95
CA ASP A 50 -2.55 7.13 13.52
C ASP A 50 -3.80 6.52 12.85
N VAL A 51 -4.96 6.75 13.46
CA VAL A 51 -6.28 6.32 12.95
C VAL A 51 -6.62 6.95 11.60
N ALA A 52 -6.07 8.12 11.28
CA ALA A 52 -6.33 8.78 10.01
C ALA A 52 -5.76 8.01 8.82
N MET A 53 -4.65 7.28 9.02
CA MET A 53 -4.03 6.45 7.98
C MET A 53 -4.80 5.16 7.72
N ARG A 54 -5.61 4.71 8.68
CA ARG A 54 -6.34 3.43 8.62
C ARG A 54 -7.77 3.57 8.10
N ARG A 55 -8.00 4.62 7.32
CA ARG A 55 -9.31 4.89 6.74
C ARG A 55 -9.63 3.93 5.61
N GLY A 56 -10.91 3.88 5.35
CA GLY A 56 -11.56 2.99 4.42
C GLY A 56 -13.06 3.22 4.50
N TYR A 57 -13.82 2.62 3.59
CA TYR A 57 -15.25 2.76 3.55
C TYR A 57 -15.94 1.56 4.20
N CYS A 58 -16.21 0.51 3.44
CA CYS A 58 -17.21 -0.47 3.85
C CYS A 58 -16.63 -1.65 4.62
N CYS A 59 -15.47 -2.17 4.20
CA CYS A 59 -15.01 -3.48 4.65
C CYS A 59 -13.53 -3.55 5.07
N GLY A 60 -12.75 -2.50 4.86
CA GLY A 60 -11.32 -2.53 5.13
C GLY A 60 -10.65 -1.19 4.82
N MET A 61 -9.33 -1.14 4.90
CA MET A 61 -8.55 0.06 4.60
C MET A 61 -8.43 0.26 3.09
N ASP A 62 -8.55 1.51 2.63
CA ASP A 62 -8.51 1.84 1.21
C ASP A 62 -7.13 2.32 0.70
N GLY A 63 -6.25 2.74 1.61
CA GLY A 63 -4.92 3.24 1.27
C GLY A 63 -4.89 4.67 0.73
N GLU A 64 -6.01 5.40 0.74
CA GLU A 64 -6.13 6.76 0.20
C GLU A 64 -5.13 7.73 0.85
N TRP A 65 -4.87 7.53 2.15
CA TRP A 65 -3.98 8.37 2.95
C TRP A 65 -2.52 7.88 2.94
N GLY A 66 -2.23 6.83 2.18
CA GLY A 66 -0.90 6.26 2.04
C GLY A 66 -0.66 5.07 2.97
N PRO A 67 0.60 4.80 3.34
CA PRO A 67 0.97 3.65 4.15
C PRO A 67 0.21 3.57 5.48
N ASN A 68 -0.49 2.46 5.67
CA ASN A 68 -1.40 2.21 6.78
C ASN A 68 -0.98 0.99 7.64
N LEU A 69 0.18 0.41 7.35
CA LEU A 69 0.82 -0.64 8.13
C LEU A 69 2.25 -0.26 8.56
N VAL A 70 2.60 -0.68 9.77
CA VAL A 70 3.92 -0.51 10.38
C VAL A 70 4.57 -1.86 10.68
N CYS A 71 5.90 -1.88 10.69
CA CYS A 71 6.67 -2.93 11.32
C CYS A 71 6.50 -2.85 12.85
N ARG A 72 6.70 -3.95 13.58
CA ARG A 72 6.71 -3.97 15.05
C ARG A 72 7.63 -2.94 15.70
N CYS A 73 8.70 -2.49 15.01
CA CYS A 73 9.57 -1.42 15.49
C CYS A 73 8.98 -0.01 15.34
N GLY A 74 7.79 0.12 14.75
CA GLY A 74 7.10 1.38 14.47
C GLY A 74 7.40 2.00 13.11
N ALA A 75 8.29 1.42 12.31
CA ALA A 75 8.59 1.92 10.97
C ALA A 75 7.37 1.76 10.04
N VAL A 76 6.99 2.83 9.33
CA VAL A 76 5.90 2.82 8.34
C VAL A 76 6.43 2.17 7.06
N ILE A 77 5.89 1.01 6.69
CA ILE A 77 6.51 0.19 5.64
C ILE A 77 5.56 -0.32 4.56
N ALA A 78 4.24 -0.25 4.76
CA ALA A 78 3.29 -0.80 3.79
C ALA A 78 1.95 -0.07 3.74
N THR A 79 1.28 -0.20 2.59
CA THR A 79 -0.13 0.07 2.39
C THR A 79 -0.84 -1.25 2.15
N VAL A 80 -1.86 -1.59 2.92
CA VAL A 80 -2.81 -2.64 2.56
C VAL A 80 -4.08 -2.01 1.99
N HIS A 81 -4.47 -2.52 0.83
CA HIS A 81 -5.76 -2.29 0.20
C HIS A 81 -6.64 -3.50 0.57
N SER A 82 -7.55 -3.31 1.51
CA SER A 82 -8.44 -4.37 2.00
C SER A 82 -9.91 -4.04 1.88
N ASP A 83 -10.27 -2.82 1.44
CA ASP A 83 -11.66 -2.49 1.13
C ASP A 83 -12.19 -3.28 -0.09
N CYS A 84 -13.49 -3.52 -0.13
CA CYS A 84 -14.12 -4.52 -1.01
C CYS A 84 -14.32 -4.06 -2.46
N TYR A 85 -14.15 -2.77 -2.76
CA TYR A 85 -14.38 -2.21 -4.09
C TYR A 85 -13.11 -2.16 -4.97
N GLN A 86 -11.95 -2.47 -4.40
CA GLN A 86 -10.65 -2.37 -5.07
C GLN A 86 -9.91 -3.72 -5.05
N VAL A 87 -8.81 -3.79 -5.79
CA VAL A 87 -7.93 -4.96 -5.76
C VAL A 87 -7.38 -5.11 -4.35
N GLN A 88 -7.58 -6.28 -3.75
CA GLN A 88 -7.07 -6.56 -2.41
C GLN A 88 -5.61 -7.01 -2.47
N GLU A 89 -4.73 -6.14 -2.01
CA GLU A 89 -3.28 -6.33 -2.08
C GLU A 89 -2.55 -5.58 -0.97
N LEU A 90 -1.32 -6.00 -0.70
CA LEU A 90 -0.42 -5.30 0.21
C LEU A 90 0.78 -4.80 -0.58
N ARG A 91 1.10 -3.52 -0.44
CA ARG A 91 2.21 -2.86 -1.13
C ARG A 91 3.25 -2.41 -0.12
N LEU A 92 4.41 -3.06 -0.10
CA LEU A 92 5.55 -2.60 0.69
C LEU A 92 6.23 -1.42 -0.01
N GLN A 93 6.65 -0.44 0.79
CA GLN A 93 7.39 0.73 0.36
C GLN A 93 8.79 0.32 -0.10
N PRO A 94 9.23 0.68 -1.32
CA PRO A 94 10.45 0.16 -1.93
C PRO A 94 11.74 0.50 -1.17
N GLY A 95 11.74 1.59 -0.40
CA GLY A 95 12.88 2.01 0.42
C GLY A 95 12.81 1.54 1.89
N ALA A 96 11.73 0.87 2.28
CA ALA A 96 11.50 0.45 3.66
C ALA A 96 11.82 -1.03 3.91
N VAL A 97 12.01 -1.80 2.83
CA VAL A 97 12.28 -3.24 2.87
C VAL A 97 13.37 -3.59 1.87
N GLU A 98 14.12 -4.64 2.19
CA GLU A 98 15.03 -5.29 1.27
C GLU A 98 14.74 -6.79 1.25
N ARG A 99 15.06 -7.44 0.13
CA ARG A 99 14.99 -8.88 0.05
C ARG A 99 16.18 -9.46 0.82
N SER A 100 15.92 -10.25 1.85
CA SER A 100 16.94 -11.12 2.45
C SER A 100 17.12 -12.35 1.57
N ASP A 101 18.38 -12.73 1.38
CA ASP A 101 18.77 -14.03 0.79
C ASP A 101 18.57 -15.18 1.80
#